data_AF-A0A6C0LLC6-F1
#
_entry.id   AF-A0A6C0LLC6-F1
#
_cell.length_a   1.000
_cell.length_b   1.000
_cell.length_c   1.000
_cell.angle_alpha   90.00
_cell.angle_beta   90.00
_cell.angle_gamma   90.00
#
_symmetry.space_group_name_H-M   'P 1'
#
loop_
_entity.id
_entity.type
_entity.pdbx_description
1 polymer ?
#
loop_
_entity_poly.entity_id
_entity_poly.type
_entity_poly.pdbx_seq_one_letter_code
_entity_poly.pdbx_strand_id
1 'polypeptide(L)'
;MENKIIQASPSHTGSTLLLNLIHGFLAPAEQIHWKTENKIHNHLITKTHNTSVDNLIEQFKQYKLWFVMSERNDEKTCKLIDDKYRKHRRVLIINYNEINETPSLSLDNIVENIFHKFVKFFPKNLIPKKDSNAIKLDMKNRVIEMNKVTEEIKSKPFEYWDKFYGVHGSHRNRNR
;
A
#
# COMPACT_ATOMS: atom_id res chain seq x y z
N MET A 1 -4.99 9.66 -21.38
CA MET A 1 -5.14 8.43 -20.57
C MET A 1 -4.98 8.80 -19.11
N GLU A 2 -6.01 8.57 -18.30
CA GLU A 2 -6.01 8.89 -16.87
C GLU A 2 -5.04 7.96 -16.11
N ASN A 3 -4.36 8.47 -15.09
CA ASN A 3 -3.48 7.64 -14.26
C ASN A 3 -4.30 6.94 -13.17
N LYS A 4 -4.00 5.68 -12.91
CA LYS A 4 -4.55 4.91 -11.77
C LYS A 4 -3.43 4.21 -11.02
N ILE A 5 -3.59 4.06 -9.72
CA ILE A 5 -2.62 3.41 -8.84
C ILE A 5 -3.27 2.16 -8.25
N ILE A 6 -2.58 1.03 -8.43
CA ILE A 6 -3.01 -0.25 -7.90
C ILE A 6 -1.97 -0.73 -6.89
N GLN A 7 -2.40 -0.86 -5.64
CA GLN A 7 -1.69 -1.61 -4.63
C GLN A 7 -1.98 -3.11 -4.88
N ALA A 8 -1.03 -3.82 -5.49
CA ALA A 8 -1.16 -5.23 -5.86
C ALA A 8 -0.11 -6.06 -5.11
N SER A 9 -0.49 -6.66 -3.99
CA SER A 9 0.45 -7.49 -3.20
C SER A 9 -0.19 -8.80 -2.77
N PRO A 10 0.61 -9.85 -2.57
CA PRO A 10 0.20 -11.01 -1.79
C PRO A 10 -0.25 -10.61 -0.38
N SER A 11 -1.04 -11.47 0.28
CA SER A 11 -1.32 -11.30 1.71
C SER A 11 -0.06 -11.50 2.56
N HIS A 12 0.01 -10.88 3.74
CA HIS A 12 1.12 -11.01 4.72
C HIS A 12 2.46 -10.39 4.31
N THR A 13 2.50 -9.52 3.30
CA THR A 13 3.70 -8.79 2.87
C THR A 13 3.68 -7.31 3.28
N GLY A 14 2.94 -6.95 4.34
CA GLY A 14 2.76 -5.55 4.76
C GLY A 14 1.87 -4.72 3.82
N SER A 15 1.08 -5.37 2.95
CA SER A 15 0.29 -4.70 1.92
C SER A 15 -0.69 -3.64 2.43
N THR A 16 -1.27 -3.83 3.62
CA THR A 16 -2.20 -2.86 4.23
C THR A 16 -1.45 -1.62 4.73
N LEU A 17 -0.27 -1.80 5.32
CA LEU A 17 0.59 -0.68 5.70
C LEU A 17 1.01 0.12 4.47
N LEU A 18 1.48 -0.58 3.43
CA LEU A 18 1.87 0.04 2.15
C LEU A 18 0.69 0.82 1.52
N LEU A 19 -0.52 0.27 1.54
CA LEU A 19 -1.72 0.98 1.08
C LEU A 19 -1.93 2.29 1.85
N ASN A 20 -1.80 2.26 3.18
CA ASN A 20 -1.98 3.45 4.00
C ASN A 20 -0.87 4.49 3.79
N LEU A 21 0.36 4.07 3.48
CA LEU A 21 1.42 4.97 3.05
C LEU A 21 1.11 5.64 1.70
N ILE A 22 0.55 4.91 0.73
CA ILE A 22 0.11 5.47 -0.56
C ILE A 22 -1.01 6.50 -0.34
N HIS A 23 -2.02 6.17 0.47
CA HIS A 23 -3.08 7.12 0.82
C HIS A 23 -2.53 8.33 1.57
N GLY A 24 -1.63 8.16 2.54
CA GLY A 24 -1.00 9.29 3.21
C GLY A 24 -0.21 10.18 2.26
N PHE A 25 0.40 9.60 1.22
CA PHE A 25 1.13 10.37 0.21
C PHE A 25 0.21 11.16 -0.73
N LEU A 26 -0.96 10.63 -1.10
CA LEU A 26 -1.79 11.21 -2.18
C LEU A 26 -3.16 11.74 -1.75
N ALA A 27 -3.79 11.08 -0.78
CA ALA A 27 -5.18 11.28 -0.39
C ALA A 27 -5.40 10.88 1.09
N PRO A 28 -4.81 11.60 2.05
CA PRO A 28 -4.74 11.16 3.45
C PRO A 28 -6.12 10.97 4.11
N ALA A 29 -7.08 11.82 3.72
CA ALA A 29 -8.46 11.81 4.22
C ALA A 29 -9.38 10.81 3.49
N GLU A 30 -8.91 10.10 2.46
CA GLU A 30 -9.76 9.20 1.67
C GLU A 30 -9.66 7.77 2.19
N GLN A 31 -10.78 7.13 2.57
CA GLN A 31 -10.79 5.71 2.96
C GLN A 31 -10.14 4.79 1.90
N ILE A 32 -9.68 3.61 2.32
CA ILE A 32 -9.11 2.65 1.36
C ILE A 32 -10.16 2.02 0.44
N HIS A 33 -9.74 1.63 -0.76
CA HIS A 33 -10.63 1.00 -1.76
C HIS A 33 -10.18 -0.40 -2.15
N TRP A 34 -10.77 -1.39 -1.48
CA TRP A 34 -10.59 -2.82 -1.78
C TRP A 34 -11.42 -3.27 -2.98
N LYS A 35 -10.91 -4.27 -3.74
CA LYS A 35 -11.48 -4.80 -5.00
C LYS A 35 -11.30 -3.82 -6.15
N THR A 36 -10.04 -3.69 -6.60
CA THR A 36 -9.65 -2.91 -7.79
C THR A 36 -10.62 -3.11 -8.95
N GLU A 37 -11.06 -4.34 -9.19
CA GLU A 37 -11.94 -4.73 -10.29
C GLU A 37 -13.23 -3.90 -10.37
N ASN A 38 -13.76 -3.50 -9.21
CA ASN A 38 -15.01 -2.75 -9.12
C ASN A 38 -14.80 -1.26 -8.77
N LYS A 39 -13.61 -0.89 -8.30
CA LYS A 39 -13.35 0.42 -7.70
C LYS A 39 -12.46 1.31 -8.55
N ILE A 40 -11.69 0.75 -9.48
CA ILE A 40 -10.69 1.50 -10.25
C ILE A 40 -11.29 2.61 -11.10
N HIS A 41 -12.55 2.48 -11.52
CA HIS A 41 -13.23 3.52 -12.30
C HIS A 41 -13.49 4.80 -11.49
N ASN A 42 -13.73 4.67 -10.19
CA ASN A 42 -14.17 5.79 -9.34
C ASN A 42 -13.06 6.39 -8.47
N HIS A 43 -11.94 5.68 -8.33
CA HIS A 43 -10.89 6.05 -7.39
C HIS A 43 -9.52 6.08 -8.07
N LEU A 44 -8.63 6.95 -7.57
CA LEU A 44 -7.25 7.00 -8.05
C LEU A 44 -6.44 5.81 -7.52
N ILE A 45 -6.66 5.44 -6.25
CA ILE A 45 -5.92 4.40 -5.53
C ILE A 45 -6.87 3.24 -5.27
N THR A 46 -6.47 2.03 -5.64
CA THR A 46 -7.22 0.81 -5.30
C THR A 46 -6.29 -0.30 -4.85
N LYS A 47 -6.85 -1.31 -4.20
CA LYS A 47 -6.12 -2.49 -3.73
C LYS A 47 -6.72 -3.79 -4.26
N THR A 48 -5.82 -4.70 -4.65
CA THR A 48 -6.11 -6.10 -4.93
C THR A 48 -5.04 -7.02 -4.33
N HIS A 49 -5.32 -8.32 -4.30
CA HIS A 49 -4.33 -9.37 -4.07
C HIS A 49 -3.87 -10.05 -5.36
N ASN A 50 -4.48 -9.72 -6.50
CA ASN A 50 -4.02 -10.18 -7.80
C ASN A 50 -2.68 -9.51 -8.14
N THR A 51 -1.61 -10.30 -8.24
CA THR A 51 -0.26 -9.83 -8.57
C THR A 51 0.09 -9.94 -10.05
N SER A 52 -0.83 -10.42 -10.89
CA SER A 52 -0.62 -10.47 -12.34
C SER A 52 -0.79 -9.07 -12.93
N VAL A 53 0.34 -8.36 -13.05
CA VAL A 53 0.40 -7.02 -13.63
C VAL A 53 -0.09 -7.04 -15.08
N ASP A 54 0.25 -8.10 -15.84
CA ASP A 54 -0.15 -8.22 -17.25
C ASP A 54 -1.67 -8.32 -17.40
N ASN A 55 -2.32 -9.15 -16.56
CA ASN A 55 -3.78 -9.30 -16.59
C ASN A 55 -4.47 -7.99 -16.20
N LEU A 56 -3.95 -7.28 -15.18
CA LEU A 56 -4.51 -6.00 -14.76
C LEU A 56 -4.32 -4.92 -15.82
N ILE A 57 -3.19 -4.92 -16.54
CA ILE A 57 -2.96 -4.01 -17.68
C ILE A 57 -3.96 -4.30 -18.80
N GLU A 58 -4.16 -5.57 -19.17
CA GLU A 58 -5.10 -5.90 -20.25
C GLU A 58 -6.54 -5.56 -19.86
N GLN A 59 -6.94 -5.92 -18.63
CA GLN A 59 -8.29 -5.67 -18.12
C GLN A 59 -8.61 -4.16 -18.03
N PHE A 60 -7.62 -3.33 -17.70
CA PHE A 60 -7.77 -1.90 -17.48
C PHE A 60 -6.96 -1.04 -18.45
N LYS A 61 -6.84 -1.49 -19.70
CA LYS A 61 -6.00 -0.84 -20.74
C LYS A 61 -6.40 0.60 -21.10
N GLN A 62 -7.61 1.02 -20.74
CA GLN A 62 -8.07 2.41 -20.86
C GLN A 62 -7.36 3.36 -19.89
N TYR A 63 -6.66 2.85 -18.87
CA TYR A 63 -5.95 3.62 -17.87
C TYR A 63 -4.44 3.45 -17.96
N LYS A 64 -3.72 4.47 -17.49
CA LYS A 64 -2.27 4.41 -17.29
C LYS A 64 -2.00 3.93 -15.87
N LEU A 65 -1.76 2.63 -15.74
CA LEU A 65 -1.62 1.96 -14.45
C LEU A 65 -0.21 2.10 -13.86
N TRP A 66 -0.16 2.42 -12.58
CA TRP A 66 1.03 2.41 -11.72
C TRP A 66 0.82 1.39 -10.60
N PHE A 67 1.73 0.43 -10.47
CA PHE A 67 1.63 -0.64 -9.50
C PHE A 67 2.60 -0.39 -8.36
N VAL A 68 2.09 -0.44 -7.13
CA VAL A 68 2.91 -0.42 -5.91
C VAL A 68 2.66 -1.73 -5.16
N MET A 69 3.69 -2.56 -5.15
CA MET A 69 3.62 -3.94 -4.71
C MET A 69 4.56 -4.14 -3.52
N SER A 70 4.29 -5.15 -2.72
CA SER A 70 5.15 -5.56 -1.63
C SER A 70 5.34 -7.07 -1.62
N GLU A 71 6.58 -7.48 -1.42
CA GLU A 71 7.00 -8.87 -1.31
C GLU A 71 7.60 -9.15 0.05
N ARG A 72 7.63 -10.43 0.43
CA ARG A 72 8.25 -10.88 1.67
C ARG A 72 8.97 -12.19 1.41
N ASN A 73 10.23 -12.24 1.81
CA ASN A 73 11.02 -13.46 1.78
C ASN A 73 11.79 -13.55 3.09
N ASP A 74 11.23 -14.30 4.03
CA ASP A 74 11.84 -14.62 5.31
C ASP A 74 11.46 -16.06 5.73
N GLU A 75 11.95 -16.50 6.88
CA GLU A 75 11.72 -17.85 7.41
C GLU A 75 10.24 -18.22 7.56
N LYS A 76 9.35 -17.22 7.69
CA LYS A 76 7.91 -17.43 7.93
C LYS A 76 7.08 -17.29 6.66
N THR A 77 7.58 -16.64 5.62
CA THR A 77 6.82 -16.30 4.42
C THR A 77 7.73 -16.11 3.21
N CYS A 78 7.49 -16.90 2.15
CA CYS A 78 8.07 -16.70 0.83
C CYS A 78 6.96 -16.31 -0.17
N LYS A 79 6.81 -15.01 -0.40
CA LYS A 79 5.83 -14.40 -1.29
C LYS A 79 6.51 -13.30 -2.10
N LEU A 80 7.14 -13.72 -3.18
CA LEU A 80 7.89 -12.87 -4.10
C LEU A 80 7.01 -12.39 -5.25
N ILE A 81 7.30 -11.18 -5.75
CA ILE A 81 6.76 -10.73 -7.03
C ILE A 81 7.63 -11.28 -8.15
N ASP A 82 7.01 -11.65 -9.27
CA ASP A 82 7.71 -12.15 -10.46
C ASP A 82 8.78 -11.15 -10.93
N ASP A 83 10.01 -11.66 -11.09
CA ASP A 83 11.19 -10.87 -11.43
C ASP A 83 11.04 -10.11 -12.75
N LYS A 84 10.21 -10.60 -13.69
CA LYS A 84 9.94 -9.90 -14.95
C LYS A 84 9.41 -8.49 -14.73
N TYR A 85 8.74 -8.23 -13.61
CA TYR A 85 8.18 -6.92 -13.29
C TYR A 85 9.17 -5.95 -12.65
N ARG A 86 10.34 -6.40 -12.17
CA ARG A 86 11.33 -5.53 -11.50
C ARG A 86 11.89 -4.44 -12.40
N LYS A 87 11.95 -4.68 -13.71
CA LYS A 87 12.43 -3.72 -14.72
C LYS A 87 11.30 -2.87 -15.31
N HIS A 88 10.04 -3.13 -14.92
CA HIS A 88 8.90 -2.43 -15.51
C HIS A 88 8.75 -1.03 -14.90
N ARG A 89 8.90 0.02 -15.71
CA ARG A 89 8.93 1.44 -15.26
C ARG A 89 7.72 1.93 -14.44
N ARG A 90 6.59 1.23 -14.52
CA ARG A 90 5.35 1.55 -13.75
C ARG A 90 5.04 0.53 -12.68
N VAL A 91 6.03 -0.27 -12.26
CA VAL A 91 5.93 -1.18 -11.13
C VAL A 91 7.00 -0.79 -10.12
N LEU A 92 6.59 -0.56 -8.88
CA LEU A 92 7.45 -0.38 -7.72
C LEU A 92 7.22 -1.54 -6.77
N ILE A 93 8.27 -2.32 -6.51
CA ILE A 93 8.24 -3.44 -5.55
C ILE A 93 8.99 -2.99 -4.30
N ILE A 94 8.34 -3.11 -3.16
CA ILE A 94 8.86 -2.79 -1.84
C ILE A 94 9.10 -4.08 -1.06
N ASN A 95 10.32 -4.29 -0.56
CA ASN A 95 10.56 -5.43 0.31
C ASN A 95 9.91 -5.18 1.68
N TYR A 96 9.27 -6.20 2.26
CA TYR A 96 8.64 -6.14 3.57
C TYR A 96 9.56 -5.56 4.65
N ASN A 97 10.85 -5.89 4.61
CA ASN A 97 11.83 -5.43 5.60
C ASN A 97 12.08 -3.91 5.52
N GLU A 98 11.70 -3.24 4.44
CA GLU A 98 11.79 -1.78 4.30
C GLU A 98 10.63 -1.04 4.97
N ILE A 99 9.54 -1.74 5.29
CA ILE A 99 8.32 -1.17 5.88
C ILE A 99 7.94 -1.86 7.20
N ASN A 100 8.71 -2.85 7.63
CA ASN A 100 8.50 -3.54 8.90
C ASN A 100 9.28 -2.83 10.00
N GLU A 101 8.58 -2.13 10.89
CA GLU A 101 9.20 -1.42 12.01
C GLU A 101 10.00 -2.38 12.91
N THR A 102 11.21 -1.96 13.26
CA THR A 102 12.13 -2.68 14.16
C THR A 102 12.83 -1.67 15.07
N PRO A 103 13.54 -2.12 16.13
CA PRO A 103 14.33 -1.20 16.96
C PRO A 103 15.36 -0.36 16.18
N SER A 104 15.80 -0.83 15.01
CA SER A 104 16.75 -0.13 14.13
C SER A 104 16.09 0.56 12.92
N LEU A 105 14.80 0.36 12.71
CA LEU A 105 14.04 0.96 11.61
C LEU A 105 12.75 1.57 12.16
N SER A 106 12.82 2.85 12.53
CA SER A 106 11.69 3.59 13.06
C SER A 106 10.64 3.91 11.98
N LEU A 107 9.41 4.21 12.40
CA LEU A 107 8.38 4.73 11.49
C LEU A 107 8.84 5.97 10.70
N ASP A 108 9.62 6.87 11.31
CA ASP A 108 10.14 8.06 10.62
C ASP A 108 11.09 7.67 9.48
N ASN A 109 11.95 6.68 9.70
CA ASN A 109 12.85 6.16 8.66
C ASN A 109 12.06 5.47 7.53
N ILE A 110 11.02 4.71 7.87
CA ILE A 110 10.14 4.07 6.89
C ILE A 110 9.46 5.13 6.03
N VAL A 111 8.86 6.15 6.65
CA VAL A 111 8.18 7.24 5.94
C VAL A 111 9.15 7.99 5.04
N GLU A 112 10.35 8.33 5.51
CA GLU A 112 11.36 9.03 4.70
C GLU A 112 11.77 8.21 3.47
N ASN A 113 12.10 6.92 3.65
CA ASN A 113 12.49 6.03 2.57
C ASN A 113 11.37 5.89 1.52
N ILE A 114 10.15 5.62 1.98
CA ILE A 114 9.00 5.40 1.10
C ILE A 114 8.59 6.68 0.38
N PHE A 115 8.64 7.83 1.05
CA PHE A 115 8.42 9.14 0.44
C PHE A 115 9.36 9.36 -0.75
N HIS A 116 10.67 9.14 -0.57
CA HIS A 116 11.64 9.29 -1.66
C HIS A 116 11.40 8.32 -2.81
N LYS A 117 11.04 7.07 -2.51
CA LYS A 117 10.67 6.09 -3.54
C LYS A 117 9.44 6.55 -4.32
N PHE A 118 8.41 7.06 -3.65
CA PHE A 118 7.19 7.56 -4.30
C PHE A 118 7.45 8.80 -5.16
N VAL A 119 8.22 9.78 -4.67
CA VAL A 119 8.60 10.96 -5.45
C VAL A 119 9.39 10.58 -6.72
N LYS A 120 10.28 9.60 -6.63
CA LYS A 120 11.05 9.12 -7.79
C LYS A 120 10.21 8.28 -8.75
N PHE A 121 9.26 7.50 -8.24
CA PHE A 121 8.47 6.55 -9.01
C PHE A 121 7.28 7.20 -9.71
N PHE A 122 6.49 8.00 -8.99
CA PHE A 122 5.27 8.59 -9.53
C PHE A 122 5.57 9.74 -10.49
N PRO A 123 4.73 9.92 -11.52
CA PRO A 123 4.88 11.04 -12.43
C PRO A 123 4.61 12.35 -11.69
N LYS A 124 5.33 13.42 -12.05
CA LYS A 124 5.29 14.72 -11.35
C LYS A 124 3.88 15.30 -11.17
N ASN A 125 2.95 15.00 -12.08
CA ASN A 125 1.57 15.46 -12.01
C ASN A 125 0.70 14.71 -10.99
N LEU A 126 1.16 13.57 -10.45
CA LEU A 126 0.53 12.87 -9.33
C LEU A 126 1.12 13.26 -7.97
N ILE A 127 2.32 13.85 -7.94
CA ILE A 127 2.93 14.30 -6.69
C ILE A 127 2.10 15.48 -6.15
N PRO A 128 1.64 15.45 -4.88
CA PRO A 128 0.86 16.54 -4.32
C PRO A 128 1.62 17.85 -4.39
N LYS A 129 0.89 18.94 -4.72
CA LYS A 129 1.42 20.31 -4.64
C LYS A 129 1.38 20.78 -3.17
N LYS A 130 2.11 20.08 -2.31
CA LYS A 130 2.19 20.29 -0.86
C LYS A 130 3.65 20.22 -0.44
N ASP A 131 4.00 20.91 0.64
CA ASP A 131 5.32 20.80 1.26
C ASP A 131 5.67 19.34 1.60
N SER A 132 6.92 18.95 1.35
CA SER A 132 7.41 17.58 1.55
C SER A 132 7.28 17.11 3.00
N ASN A 133 7.55 17.96 3.98
CA ASN A 133 7.41 17.58 5.39
C ASN A 133 5.94 17.41 5.76
N ALA A 134 5.06 18.24 5.20
CA ALA A 134 3.63 18.08 5.39
C ALA A 134 3.05 16.82 4.72
N ILE A 135 3.61 16.35 3.60
CA ILE A 135 3.24 15.05 3.00
C ILE A 135 3.75 13.89 3.88
N LYS A 136 4.99 13.96 4.34
CA LYS A 136 5.57 12.95 5.25
C LYS A 136 4.78 12.85 6.55
N LEU A 137 4.33 13.97 7.10
CA LEU A 137 3.45 13.99 8.28
C LEU A 137 2.11 13.29 7.99
N ASP A 138 1.50 13.52 6.83
CA ASP A 138 0.26 12.83 6.44
C ASP A 138 0.47 11.30 6.35
N MET A 139 1.57 10.87 5.75
CA MET A 139 1.97 9.45 5.68
C MET A 139 2.15 8.84 7.07
N LYS A 140 2.85 9.54 7.96
CA LYS A 140 3.09 9.11 9.34
C LYS A 140 1.78 8.99 10.12
N ASN A 141 0.94 10.02 10.07
CA ASN A 141 -0.35 10.06 10.78
C ASN A 141 -1.27 8.93 10.33
N ARG A 142 -1.28 8.62 9.01
CA ARG A 142 -2.00 7.47 8.46
C ARG A 142 -1.63 6.15 9.14
N VAL A 143 -0.33 5.92 9.34
CA VAL A 143 0.16 4.68 9.97
C VAL A 143 -0.11 4.67 11.48
N ILE A 144 0.08 5.79 12.17
CA ILE A 144 -0.20 5.92 13.61
C ILE A 144 -1.67 5.62 13.89
N GLU A 145 -2.59 6.27 13.17
CA GLU A 145 -4.03 6.07 13.40
C GLU A 145 -4.48 4.66 12.98
N MET A 146 -3.94 4.10 11.89
CA MET A 146 -4.18 2.70 11.55
C MET A 146 -3.76 1.75 12.67
N ASN A 147 -2.59 1.96 13.27
CA ASN A 147 -2.10 1.14 14.38
C ASN A 147 -2.99 1.29 15.62
N LYS A 148 -3.42 2.51 15.95
CA LYS A 148 -4.37 2.78 17.02
C LYS A 148 -5.69 2.02 16.80
N VAL A 149 -6.31 2.15 15.62
CA VAL A 149 -7.53 1.42 15.27
C VAL A 149 -7.31 -0.10 15.35
N THR A 150 -6.16 -0.59 14.89
CA THR A 150 -5.82 -2.02 14.98
C THR A 150 -5.82 -2.51 16.42
N GLU A 151 -5.27 -1.74 17.36
CA GLU A 151 -5.27 -2.08 18.78
C GLU A 151 -6.68 -2.00 19.40
N GLU A 152 -7.49 -1.02 19.02
CA GLU A 152 -8.88 -0.88 19.48
C GLU A 152 -9.77 -2.05 19.04
N ILE A 153 -9.54 -2.59 17.84
CA ILE A 153 -10.37 -3.64 17.26
C ILE A 153 -9.79 -5.05 17.44
N LYS A 154 -8.64 -5.20 18.12
CA LYS A 154 -7.91 -6.49 18.17
C LYS A 154 -8.71 -7.65 18.76
N SER A 155 -9.63 -7.37 19.70
CA SER A 155 -10.52 -8.36 20.32
C SER A 155 -11.81 -8.62 19.52
N LYS A 156 -12.08 -7.83 18.48
CA LYS A 156 -13.24 -8.04 17.61
C LYS A 156 -13.01 -9.23 16.66
N PRO A 157 -14.08 -9.87 16.18
CA PRO A 157 -13.98 -10.95 15.21
C PRO A 157 -13.44 -10.45 13.86
N PHE A 158 -12.92 -11.35 13.04
CA PHE A 158 -12.26 -11.01 11.77
C PHE A 158 -13.21 -10.35 10.75
N GLU A 159 -14.50 -10.65 10.84
CA GLU A 159 -15.57 -10.07 10.03
C GLU A 159 -15.74 -8.57 10.33
N TYR A 160 -15.32 -8.11 11.51
CA TYR A 160 -15.23 -6.69 11.78
C TYR A 160 -14.13 -6.09 10.91
N TRP A 161 -14.50 -5.13 10.06
CA TRP A 161 -13.61 -4.50 9.12
C TRP A 161 -13.69 -2.98 9.24
N ASP A 162 -12.58 -2.36 9.61
CA ASP A 162 -12.43 -0.93 9.50
C ASP A 162 -12.20 -0.54 8.03
N LYS A 163 -13.16 0.17 7.46
CA LYS A 163 -13.14 0.55 6.04
C LYS A 163 -12.14 1.67 5.75
N PHE A 164 -11.81 2.50 6.74
CA PHE A 164 -10.96 3.66 6.49
C PHE A 164 -9.51 3.26 6.27
N TYR A 165 -8.96 2.43 7.16
CA TYR A 165 -7.57 1.95 7.13
C TYR A 165 -7.43 0.54 6.56
N GLY A 166 -8.52 -0.21 6.43
CA GLY A 166 -8.50 -1.53 5.80
C GLY A 166 -8.00 -2.65 6.69
N VAL A 167 -8.18 -2.51 8.01
CA VAL A 167 -7.75 -3.47 9.02
C VAL A 167 -8.95 -4.26 9.56
N HIS A 168 -8.73 -5.52 9.90
CA HIS A 168 -9.77 -6.39 10.45
C HIS A 168 -9.60 -6.60 11.96
N GLY A 169 -10.65 -7.04 12.64
CA GLY A 169 -10.55 -7.59 13.99
C GLY A 169 -9.68 -8.85 14.00
N SER A 170 -8.99 -9.12 15.13
CA SER A 170 -8.11 -10.29 15.27
C SER A 170 -7.05 -10.46 14.15
N HIS A 171 -6.74 -9.41 13.38
CA HIS A 171 -5.94 -9.50 12.16
C HIS A 171 -4.48 -9.90 12.42
N ARG A 172 -3.94 -9.54 13.59
CA ARG A 172 -2.55 -9.81 14.00
C ARG A 172 -2.38 -11.05 14.90
N ASN A 173 -3.45 -11.51 15.56
CA ASN A 173 -3.42 -12.59 16.55
C ASN A 173 -4.17 -13.86 16.09
N ARG A 174 -4.18 -14.15 14.78
CA ARG A 174 -4.72 -15.43 14.31
C ARG A 174 -3.79 -16.53 14.78
N ASN A 175 -4.22 -17.32 15.77
CA ASN A 175 -3.78 -18.70 15.88
C ASN A 175 -4.17 -19.35 14.55
N ARG A 176 -3.17 -19.72 13.75
CA ARG A 176 -3.38 -20.56 12.58
C ARG A 176 -3.32 -22.00 13.00
#